data_AF-A0A534PDT3-F1
#
_entry.id   AF-A0A534PDT3-F1
#
_cell.length_a   1.000
_cell.length_b   1.000
_cell.length_c   1.000
_cell.angle_alpha   90.00
_cell.angle_beta   90.00
_cell.angle_gamma   90.00
#
_symmetry.space_group_name_H-M   'P 1'
#
loop_
_entity.id
_entity.type
_entity.pdbx_description
1 polymer ?
#
loop_
_entity_poly.entity_id
_entity_poly.type
_entity_poly.pdbx_seq_one_letter_code
_entity_poly.pdbx_strand_id
1 'polypeptide(L)' 'MTGVLNVNRATEAELRLLPGIGKKRAELIVERREKKPFASLEELSRMKGMRNLVHKLRANLAVAGDTTLRPLRP' A
#
# COMPACT_ATOMS: atom_id res chain seq x y z
N MET A 1 7.82 -13.08 -4.81
CA MET A 1 6.59 -12.69 -4.08
C MET A 1 5.48 -12.49 -5.10
N THR A 2 4.49 -13.37 -5.13
CA THR A 2 3.30 -13.22 -6.00
C THR A 2 2.10 -12.93 -5.09
N GLY A 3 1.61 -11.69 -5.13
CA GLY A 3 0.50 -11.26 -4.28
C GLY A 3 0.32 -9.76 -4.37
N VAL A 4 -0.92 -9.32 -4.19
CA VAL A 4 -1.32 -7.93 -4.31
C VAL A 4 -1.67 -7.38 -2.92
N LEU A 5 -1.02 -6.30 -2.52
CA LEU A 5 -1.24 -5.63 -1.24
C LEU A 5 -2.37 -4.63 -1.39
N ASN A 6 -3.49 -4.84 -0.71
CA ASN A 6 -4.55 -3.85 -0.68
C ASN A 6 -4.20 -2.75 0.33
N VAL A 7 -3.94 -1.54 -0.13
CA VAL A 7 -3.57 -0.41 0.74
C VAL A 7 -4.68 0.06 1.69
N ASN A 8 -5.94 -0.22 1.36
CA ASN A 8 -7.07 0.08 2.23
C ASN A 8 -7.21 -0.92 3.38
N ARG A 9 -6.75 -2.17 3.20
CA ARG A 9 -6.84 -3.24 4.20
C ARG A 9 -5.53 -3.60 4.88
N ALA A 10 -4.39 -3.31 4.25
CA ALA A 10 -3.08 -3.66 4.75
C ALA A 10 -2.76 -2.95 6.06
N THR A 11 -2.16 -3.66 6.99
CA THR A 11 -1.64 -3.10 8.25
C THR A 11 -0.41 -2.24 8.00
N GLU A 12 -0.06 -1.37 8.95
CA GLU A 12 1.20 -0.62 8.87
C GLU A 12 2.40 -1.53 8.71
N ALA A 13 2.40 -2.67 9.40
CA ALA A 13 3.48 -3.65 9.30
C ALA A 13 3.64 -4.17 7.87
N GLU A 14 2.53 -4.54 7.22
CA GLU A 14 2.51 -5.00 5.82
C GLU A 14 2.91 -3.90 4.84
N LEU A 15 2.45 -2.66 5.06
CA LEU A 15 2.86 -1.51 4.26
C LEU A 15 4.37 -1.31 4.33
N ARG A 16 4.97 -1.43 5.51
CA ARG A 16 6.43 -1.33 5.70
C ARG A 16 7.24 -2.48 5.08
N LEU A 17 6.61 -3.60 4.72
CA LEU A 17 7.29 -4.66 3.96
C LEU A 17 7.65 -4.21 2.54
N LEU A 18 6.99 -3.17 2.04
CA LEU A 18 7.26 -2.64 0.71
C LEU A 18 8.54 -1.79 0.71
N PRO A 19 9.47 -2.05 -0.23
CA PRO A 19 10.74 -1.34 -0.29
C PRO A 19 10.49 0.14 -0.60
N GLY A 20 10.80 0.99 0.39
CA GLY A 20 10.56 2.43 0.32
C GLY A 20 9.35 2.91 1.12
N ILE A 21 8.56 2.06 1.78
CA ILE A 21 7.58 2.51 2.77
C ILE A 21 8.21 2.41 4.17
N GLY A 22 8.57 3.56 4.74
CA GLY A 22 8.97 3.67 6.15
C GLY A 22 7.78 3.98 7.07
N LYS A 23 8.03 4.09 8.37
CA LYS A 23 7.02 4.41 9.41
C LYS A 23 6.14 5.62 9.06
N LYS A 24 6.75 6.79 8.78
CA LYS A 24 6.03 8.01 8.35
C LYS A 24 5.11 7.79 7.16
N ARG A 25 5.53 6.95 6.20
CA ARG A 25 4.78 6.68 4.98
C ARG A 25 3.60 5.74 5.24
N ALA A 26 3.81 4.74 6.09
CA ALA A 26 2.73 3.84 6.53
C ALA A 26 1.67 4.63 7.32
N GLU A 27 2.06 5.43 8.31
CA GLU A 27 1.16 6.30 9.08
C GLU A 27 0.35 7.23 8.17
N LEU A 28 1.01 7.89 7.20
CA LEU A 28 0.32 8.75 6.22
C LEU A 28 -0.73 7.99 5.40
N ILE A 29 -0.49 6.73 5.03
CA ILE A 29 -1.47 5.91 4.30
C ILE A 29 -2.66 5.61 5.21
N VAL A 30 -2.39 5.24 6.47
CA VAL A 30 -3.43 4.94 7.46
C VAL A 30 -4.30 6.17 7.74
N GLU A 31 -3.69 7.32 8.00
CA GLU A 31 -4.43 8.56 8.24
C GLU A 31 -5.25 8.98 7.00
N ARG A 32 -4.67 8.81 5.80
CA ARG A 32 -5.34 9.18 4.56
C ARG A 32 -6.53 8.28 4.24
N ARG A 33 -6.44 6.97 4.50
CA ARG A 33 -7.57 6.04 4.30
C ARG A 33 -8.66 6.20 5.36
N GLU A 34 -8.29 6.57 6.58
CA GLU A 34 -9.26 6.90 7.64
C GLU A 34 -10.12 8.09 7.25
N LYS A 35 -9.52 9.11 6.62
CA LYS A 35 -10.25 10.26 6.05
C LYS A 35 -11.04 9.90 4.81
N LYS A 36 -10.41 9.20 3.86
CA LYS A 36 -11.07 8.74 2.62
C LYS A 36 -10.32 7.52 2.06
N PRO A 37 -11.00 6.38 1.87
CA PRO A 37 -10.35 5.20 1.29
C PRO A 37 -9.83 5.50 -0.13
N PHE A 38 -8.73 4.85 -0.50
CA PHE A 38 -8.13 5.01 -1.82
C PHE A 38 -9.01 4.34 -2.86
N ALA A 39 -9.49 5.11 -3.84
CA ALA A 39 -10.30 4.56 -4.94
C ALA A 39 -9.43 3.98 -6.07
N SER A 40 -8.19 4.46 -6.20
CA SER A 40 -7.26 4.09 -7.27
C SER A 40 -5.81 4.21 -6.80
N LEU A 41 -4.90 3.46 -7.45
CA LEU A 41 -3.45 3.60 -7.21
C LEU A 41 -2.95 5.00 -7.55
N GLU A 42 -3.64 5.73 -8.44
CA GLU A 42 -3.34 7.13 -8.70
C GLU A 42 -3.48 8.00 -7.45
N GLU A 43 -4.55 7.84 -6.65
CA GLU A 43 -4.72 8.62 -5.41
C GLU A 43 -3.57 8.37 -4.44
N LEU A 44 -3.09 7.12 -4.36
CA LEU A 44 -1.91 6.77 -3.57
C LEU A 44 -0.65 7.43 -4.15
N SER A 45 -0.48 7.42 -5.47
CA SER A 45 0.67 8.04 -6.14
C SER A 45 0.74 9.56 -5.95
N ARG A 46 -0.41 10.22 -5.73
CA ARG A 46 -0.50 11.66 -5.43
C ARG A 46 0.06 12.01 -4.05
N MET A 47 0.24 11.04 -3.15
CA MET A 47 0.86 11.30 -1.86
C MET A 47 2.37 11.56 -2.00
N LYS A 48 2.87 12.45 -1.15
CA LYS A 48 4.28 12.89 -1.17
C LYS A 48 5.23 11.71 -0.97
N GLY A 49 6.01 11.40 -2.01
CA GLY A 49 6.99 10.31 -1.99
C GLY A 49 6.43 8.91 -2.24
N MET A 50 5.14 8.78 -2.57
CA MET A 50 4.51 7.51 -2.98
C MET A 50 4.57 7.31 -4.49
N ARG A 51 4.62 8.37 -5.31
CA ARG A 51 4.62 8.27 -6.78
C ARG A 51 5.58 7.23 -7.35
N ASN A 52 6.86 7.31 -6.97
CA ASN A 52 7.89 6.37 -7.46
C ASN A 52 7.66 4.94 -6.95
N LEU A 53 7.15 4.81 -5.73
CA LEU A 53 6.86 3.52 -5.12
C LEU A 53 5.69 2.83 -5.80
N VAL A 54 4.58 3.56 -5.99
CA VAL A 54 3.40 3.07 -6.71
C VAL A 54 3.75 2.70 -8.13
N HIS A 55 4.59 3.48 -8.81
CA HIS A 55 5.02 3.15 -10.17
C HIS A 55 5.80 1.82 -10.22
N LYS A 56 6.72 1.59 -9.28
CA LYS A 56 7.51 0.36 -9.21
C LYS A 56 6.69 -0.85 -8.74
N LEU A 57 5.77 -0.64 -7.80
CA LEU A 57 4.99 -1.70 -7.15
C LEU A 57 3.58 -1.81 -7.73
N ARG A 58 3.28 -1.16 -8.86
CA ARG A 58 1.93 -1.15 -9.45
C ARG A 58 1.40 -2.56 -9.69
N ALA A 59 2.27 -3.50 -10.05
CA ALA A 59 1.93 -4.90 -10.26
C ALA A 59 1.65 -5.67 -8.95
N ASN A 60 2.04 -5.11 -7.80
CA ASN A 60 1.94 -5.71 -6.47
C ASN A 60 0.99 -4.94 -5.54
N LEU A 61 0.34 -3.87 -6.01
CA LEU A 61 -0.55 -3.02 -5.22
C LEU A 61 -1.98 -3.10 -5.74
N ALA A 62 -2.93 -3.13 -4.80
CA ALA A 62 -4.36 -3.01 -5.05
C ALA A 62 -4.96 -1.93 -4.16
N VAL A 63 -6.08 -1.39 -4.61
CA VAL A 63 -6.95 -0.50 -3.85
C VAL A 63 -8.36 -1.07 -3.65
N ALA A 64 -8.71 -2.09 -4.44
CA ALA A 64 -10.00 -2.75 -4.43
C ALA A 64 -9.79 -4.27 -4.47
N GLY A 65 -10.69 -5.03 -3.84
CA GLY A 65 -10.58 -6.49 -3.67
C GLY A 65 -9.86 -6.90 -2.37
N ASP A 66 -9.68 -8.20 -2.17
CA ASP A 66 -8.98 -8.72 -0.98
C ASP A 66 -7.46 -8.60 -1.09
N THR A 67 -6.80 -8.35 0.06
CA THR A 67 -5.34 -8.44 0.16
C THR A 67 -4.93 -9.89 -0.12
N THR A 68 -4.29 -10.14 -1.26
CA THR A 68 -3.76 -11.46 -1.62
C THR A 68 -2.30 -11.64 -1.24
N LEU A 69 -1.63 -10.56 -0.79
CA LEU A 69 -0.30 -10.60 -0.22
C LEU A 69 -0.36 -11.32 1.14
N ARG A 70 -0.17 -12.64 1.09
CA ARG A 70 -0.02 -13.46 2.30
C ARG A 70 1.47 -13.52 2.64
N PRO A 71 1.89 -13.21 3.88
CA PRO A 71 3.22 -13.60 4.33
C PRO A 71 3.29 -15.13 4.19
N LEU A 72 4.31 -15.62 3.49
CA LEU A 72 4.59 -17.04 3.38
C LEU A 72 4.77 -17.55 4.82
N ARG A 73 3.76 -18.23 5.35
CA ARG A 73 3.83 -18.84 6.67
C ARG A 73 4.73 -20.09 6.49
N PRO A 74 5.79 -20.27 7.31
CA PRO A 74 6.60 -21.48 7.26
C PRO A 74 5.81 -22.71 7.71
#